data_AF-A0A7I4DLD8-F1
#
_entry.id   AF-A0A7I4DLD8-F1
#
_cell.length_a   1.000
_cell.length_b   1.000
_cell.length_c   1.000
_cell.angle_alpha   90.00
_cell.angle_beta   90.00
_cell.angle_gamma   90.00
#
_symmetry.space_group_name_H-M   'P 1'
#
loop_
_entity.id
_entity.type
_entity.pdbx_description
1 polymer ?
#
loop_
_entity_poly.entity_id
_entity_poly.type
_entity_poly.pdbx_seq_one_letter_code
_entity_poly.pdbx_strand_id
1 'polypeptide(L)'
;MKSLQLKFGLFDQLEVVRRAQELLRLCNLHFDAPSFGMGEICKSVLCFELACGELQISLHRQNAVYISSMSEKAYVRSLTAMRNTLGLRGSTDSRPGKP
;
A
#
# COMPACT_ATOMS: atom_id res chain seq x y z
N MET A 1 11.33 -3.56 4.24
CA MET A 1 11.28 -2.13 3.86
C MET A 1 12.51 -1.65 3.09
N LYS A 2 13.73 -1.72 3.64
CA LYS A 2 14.96 -1.25 2.95
C LYS A 2 15.13 -1.84 1.54
N SER A 3 14.95 -3.15 1.37
CA SER A 3 15.08 -3.79 0.04
C SER A 3 14.06 -3.30 -0.99
N LEU A 4 12.86 -2.92 -0.54
CA LEU A 4 11.83 -2.35 -1.43
C LEU A 4 12.16 -0.90 -1.80
N GLN A 5 12.64 -0.11 -0.83
CA GLN A 5 13.13 1.25 -1.09
C GLN A 5 14.16 1.27 -2.22
N LEU A 6 15.13 0.34 -2.19
CA LEU A 6 16.14 0.20 -3.25
C LEU A 6 15.50 -0.18 -4.60
N LYS A 7 14.55 -1.14 -4.59
CA LYS A 7 13.84 -1.59 -5.80
C LYS A 7 12.97 -0.48 -6.44
N PHE A 8 12.48 0.45 -5.64
CA PHE A 8 11.69 1.60 -6.10
C PHE A 8 12.52 2.83 -6.45
N GLY A 9 13.83 2.82 -6.23
CA GLY A 9 14.67 3.99 -6.47
C GLY A 9 14.46 5.13 -5.47
N LEU A 10 13.84 4.86 -4.33
CA LEU A 10 13.45 5.87 -3.32
C LEU A 10 14.57 6.15 -2.30
N PHE A 11 15.82 6.16 -2.75
CA PHE A 11 17.01 6.25 -1.88
C PHE A 11 17.03 7.54 -1.05
N ASP A 12 16.65 8.65 -1.66
CA ASP A 12 16.64 9.98 -1.04
C ASP A 12 15.34 10.28 -0.28
N GLN A 13 14.29 9.49 -0.54
CA GLN A 13 12.93 9.74 -0.07
C GLN A 13 12.67 9.03 1.28
N LEU A 14 13.43 9.40 2.31
CA LEU A 14 13.28 8.85 3.67
C LEU A 14 11.88 9.08 4.26
N GLU A 15 11.24 10.19 3.89
CA GLU A 15 9.86 10.53 4.26
C GLU A 15 8.88 9.43 3.82
N VAL A 16 9.02 8.92 2.59
CA VAL A 16 8.20 7.83 2.04
C VAL A 16 8.39 6.56 2.85
N VAL A 17 9.63 6.22 3.18
CA VAL A 17 9.92 4.99 3.95
C VAL A 17 9.29 5.06 5.33
N ARG A 18 9.40 6.20 6.01
CA ARG A 18 8.79 6.42 7.33
C ARG A 18 7.26 6.30 7.24
N ARG A 19 6.65 6.95 6.25
CA ARG A 19 5.19 6.87 6.03
C ARG A 19 4.75 5.44 5.69
N ALA A 20 5.44 4.76 4.79
CA ALA A 20 5.14 3.37 4.44
C ALA A 20 5.26 2.44 5.65
N GLN A 21 6.24 2.66 6.53
CA GLN A 21 6.38 1.89 7.78
C GLN A 21 5.21 2.11 8.73
N GLU A 22 4.76 3.36 8.86
CA GLU A 22 3.60 3.69 9.69
C GLU A 22 2.33 3.01 9.16
N LEU A 23 2.08 3.11 7.85
CA LEU A 23 0.95 2.43 7.20
C LEU A 23 1.02 0.91 7.36
N LEU A 24 2.22 0.32 7.31
CA LEU A 24 2.40 -1.11 7.54
C LEU A 24 2.10 -1.50 8.99
N ARG A 25 2.48 -0.69 9.99
CA ARG A 25 2.12 -0.92 11.39
C ARG A 25 0.61 -0.82 11.59
N LEU A 26 -0.03 0.20 11.02
CA LEU A 26 -1.48 0.36 11.04
C LEU A 26 -2.17 -0.83 10.36
N CYS A 27 -1.65 -1.31 9.23
CA CYS A 27 -2.16 -2.51 8.58
C CYS A 27 -2.04 -3.73 9.49
N ASN A 28 -0.90 -3.94 10.14
CA ASN A 28 -0.75 -5.08 11.05
C ASN A 28 -1.66 -4.98 12.28
N LEU A 29 -2.00 -3.77 12.73
CA LEU A 29 -2.92 -3.56 13.85
C LEU A 29 -4.39 -3.78 13.45
N HIS A 30 -4.80 -3.31 12.26
CA HIS A 30 -6.16 -3.44 11.77
C HIS A 30 -6.45 -4.83 11.16
N PHE A 31 -5.43 -5.48 10.62
CA PHE A 31 -5.50 -6.82 10.04
C PHE A 31 -4.77 -7.81 10.95
N ASP A 32 -5.31 -8.01 12.16
CA ASP A 32 -4.80 -8.98 13.15
C ASP A 32 -4.92 -10.44 12.69
N ALA A 33 -5.66 -10.69 11.61
CA ALA A 33 -5.87 -12.02 11.04
C ALA A 33 -5.33 -12.12 9.60
N PRO A 34 -5.07 -13.34 9.09
CA PRO A 34 -4.73 -13.60 7.69
C PRO A 34 -5.86 -13.25 6.70
N SER A 35 -6.85 -12.46 7.10
CA SER A 35 -8.10 -12.12 6.41
C SER A 35 -7.95 -11.49 5.04
N PHE A 36 -6.77 -10.92 4.70
CA PHE A 36 -6.52 -10.47 3.34
C PHE A 36 -5.88 -11.56 2.45
N GLY A 37 -5.27 -12.59 3.04
CA GLY A 37 -4.49 -13.59 2.29
C GLY A 37 -3.28 -12.99 1.55
N MET A 38 -2.86 -11.78 1.93
CA MET A 38 -1.75 -11.07 1.29
C MET A 38 -0.43 -11.39 1.95
N GLY A 39 0.58 -11.72 1.14
CA GLY A 39 1.96 -11.86 1.61
C GLY A 39 2.53 -10.54 2.16
N GLU A 40 3.47 -10.65 3.09
CA GLU A 40 4.12 -9.49 3.72
C GLU A 40 4.79 -8.54 2.71
N ILE A 41 5.30 -9.09 1.60
CA ILE A 41 5.88 -8.32 0.50
C ILE A 41 4.79 -7.49 -0.19
N CYS A 42 3.64 -8.07 -0.52
CA CYS A 42 2.53 -7.36 -1.14
C CYS A 42 2.04 -6.22 -0.25
N LYS A 43 1.87 -6.47 1.06
CA LYS A 43 1.46 -5.44 2.03
C LYS A 43 2.44 -4.26 2.02
N SER A 44 3.73 -4.57 2.09
CA SER A 44 4.79 -3.56 2.10
C SER A 44 4.79 -2.72 0.82
N VAL A 45 4.63 -3.36 -0.35
CA VAL A 45 4.57 -2.66 -1.64
C VAL A 45 3.36 -1.71 -1.72
N LEU A 46 2.19 -2.15 -1.27
CA LEU A 46 1.00 -1.31 -1.27
C LEU A 46 1.13 -0.12 -0.31
N CYS A 47 1.74 -0.32 0.86
CA CYS A 47 2.04 0.75 1.80
C CYS A 47 2.99 1.80 1.19
N PHE A 48 3.97 1.36 0.38
CA PHE A 48 4.85 2.27 -0.36
C PHE A 48 4.09 3.09 -1.41
N GLU A 49 3.23 2.47 -2.22
CA GLU A 49 2.40 3.16 -3.21
C GLU A 49 1.47 4.19 -2.56
N LEU A 50 0.86 3.85 -1.42
CA LEU A 50 0.03 4.78 -0.65
C LEU A 50 0.84 5.95 -0.10
N ALA A 51 2.01 5.68 0.48
CA ALA A 51 2.90 6.72 0.97
C ALA A 51 3.37 7.66 -0.16
N CYS A 52 3.73 7.12 -1.32
CA CYS A 52 4.06 7.90 -2.51
C CYS A 52 2.87 8.74 -2.98
N GLY A 53 1.66 8.19 -2.97
CA GLY A 53 0.43 8.91 -3.32
C GLY A 53 0.14 10.09 -2.38
N GLU A 54 0.33 9.92 -1.08
CA GLU A 54 0.16 11.00 -0.09
C GLU A 54 1.23 12.09 -0.22
N LEU A 55 2.47 11.70 -0.56
CA LEU A 55 3.61 12.60 -0.73
C LEU A 55 3.72 13.18 -2.15
N GLN A 56 2.78 12.86 -3.05
CA GLN A 56 2.81 13.25 -4.47
C GLN A 56 4.11 12.85 -5.20
N ILE A 57 4.72 11.74 -4.80
CA ILE A 57 5.93 11.21 -5.41
C ILE A 57 5.53 10.23 -6.52
N SER A 58 6.06 10.46 -7.73
CA SER A 58 5.83 9.60 -8.88
C SER A 58 6.46 8.23 -8.68
N LEU A 59 5.63 7.22 -8.39
CA LEU A 59 6.05 5.82 -8.34
C LEU A 59 5.56 5.08 -9.59
N HIS A 60 6.46 4.31 -10.21
CA HIS A 60 6.09 3.46 -11.34
C HIS A 60 5.25 2.27 -10.87
N ARG A 61 3.93 2.42 -11.00
CA ARG A 61 2.93 1.40 -10.62
C ARG A 61 3.22 0.02 -11.24
N GLN A 62 3.69 -0.04 -12.49
CA GLN A 62 4.07 -1.31 -13.13
C GLN A 62 5.21 -2.03 -12.39
N ASN A 63 6.20 -1.29 -11.88
CA ASN A 63 7.27 -1.86 -11.08
C ASN A 63 6.73 -2.40 -9.74
N ALA A 64 5.80 -1.67 -9.10
CA ALA A 64 5.15 -2.13 -7.88
C ALA A 64 4.34 -3.41 -8.10
N VAL A 65 3.54 -3.47 -9.17
CA VAL A 65 2.79 -4.67 -9.55
C VAL A 65 3.74 -5.86 -9.77
N TYR A 66 4.82 -5.66 -10.53
CA TYR A 66 5.84 -6.69 -10.77
C TYR A 66 6.50 -7.20 -9.47
N ILE A 67 6.90 -6.30 -8.58
CA ILE A 67 7.55 -6.67 -7.30
C ILE A 67 6.56 -7.36 -6.35
N SER A 68 5.29 -6.99 -6.39
CA SER A 68 4.25 -7.61 -5.56
C SER A 68 3.84 -9.00 -6.04
N SER A 69 4.26 -9.42 -7.24
CA SER A 69 3.83 -10.66 -7.91
C SER A 69 2.32 -10.80 -8.02
N MET A 70 1.58 -9.68 -8.07
CA MET A 70 0.13 -9.64 -8.23
C MET A 70 -0.24 -9.32 -9.67
N SER A 71 -1.41 -9.76 -10.12
CA SER A 71 -2.03 -9.18 -11.31
C SER A 71 -2.41 -7.73 -11.05
N GLU A 72 -2.33 -6.86 -12.06
CA GLU A 72 -2.68 -5.44 -11.95
C GLU A 72 -4.07 -5.22 -11.35
N LYS A 73 -5.08 -6.02 -11.77
CA LYS A 73 -6.44 -5.95 -11.21
C LYS A 73 -6.48 -6.28 -9.72
N ALA A 74 -5.77 -7.32 -9.31
CA ALA A 74 -5.69 -7.72 -7.91
C ALA A 74 -4.95 -6.65 -7.09
N TYR A 75 -3.86 -6.10 -7.64
CA TYR A 75 -3.10 -5.01 -7.05
C TYR A 75 -3.97 -3.77 -6.80
N VAL A 76 -4.72 -3.32 -7.81
CA VAL A 76 -5.64 -2.16 -7.69
C VAL A 76 -6.69 -2.42 -6.60
N ARG A 77 -7.34 -3.60 -6.62
CA ARG A 77 -8.34 -3.98 -5.63
C ARG A 77 -7.78 -3.96 -4.21
N SER A 78 -6.60 -4.55 -4.01
CA SER A 78 -5.90 -4.59 -2.74
C SER A 78 -5.49 -3.21 -2.25
N LEU A 79 -4.98 -2.37 -3.15
CA LEU A 79 -4.59 -1.00 -2.84
C LEU A 79 -5.79 -0.19 -2.36
N THR A 80 -6.92 -0.26 -3.08
CA THR A 80 -8.15 0.45 -2.71
C THR A 80 -8.69 -0.06 -1.37
N ALA A 81 -8.71 -1.38 -1.15
CA ALA A 81 -9.15 -1.94 0.12
C ALA A 81 -8.27 -1.47 1.28
N MET A 82 -6.94 -1.54 1.13
CA MET A 82 -5.99 -1.09 2.14
C MET A 82 -6.11 0.41 2.41
N ARG A 83 -6.23 1.23 1.36
CA ARG A 83 -6.47 2.67 1.46
C ARG A 83 -7.72 2.99 2.28
N ASN A 84 -8.82 2.28 2.00
CA ASN A 84 -10.09 2.44 2.71
C ASN A 84 -10.00 2.00 4.17
N THR A 85 -9.37 0.85 4.45
CA THR A 85 -9.19 0.35 5.83
C THR A 85 -8.33 1.29 6.67
N LEU A 86 -7.29 1.88 6.08
CA LEU A 86 -6.42 2.84 6.74
C LEU A 86 -7.04 4.24 6.88
N GLY A 87 -8.25 4.46 6.35
CA GLY A 87 -8.91 5.76 6.39
C GLY A 87 -8.22 6.84 5.55
N LEU A 88 -7.31 6.45 4.64
CA LEU A 88 -6.63 7.34 3.71
C LEU A 88 -7.60 7.75 2.59
N ARG A 89 -8.64 8.52 2.93
CA ARG A 89 -9.70 8.93 2.02
C ARG A 89 -9.11 9.64 0.79
N GLY A 90 -9.08 8.93 -0.34
CA GLY A 90 -9.41 9.58 -1.61
C GLY A 90 -10.91 9.81 -1.58
N SER A 91 -11.36 10.99 -1.98
CA SER A 91 -12.74 11.49 -1.91
C SER A 91 -13.74 10.63 -2.71
N THR A 92 -14.00 9.40 -2.31
CA THR A 92 -15.11 8.60 -2.85
C THR A 92 -15.79 7.89 -1.71
N ASP A 93 -16.80 8.59 -1.18
CA ASP A 93 -17.92 8.04 -0.44
C ASP A 93 -18.50 6.85 -1.21
N SER A 94 -18.33 5.64 -0.68
CA SER A 94 -19.15 4.50 -1.04
C SER A 94 -19.23 3.60 0.19
N ARG A 95 -20.17 3.97 1.05
CA ARG A 95 -20.70 3.11 2.10
C ARG A 95 -21.05 1.75 1.50
N PRO A 96 -20.54 0.61 1.99
CA PRO A 96 -21.24 -0.63 1.79
C PRO A 96 -22.47 -0.54 2.70
N GLY A 97 -23.60 -0.12 2.12
CA GLY A 97 -24.90 -0.34 2.74
C GLY A 97 -25.08 -1.84 2.94
N LYS A 98 -25.15 -2.24 4.21
CA LYS A 98 -25.74 -3.50 4.66
C LYS A 98 -26.93 -3.09 5.53
N PRO A 99 -28.14 -3.61 5.27
CA PRO A 99 -28.56 -4.86 5.91
C PRO A 99 -28.71 -6.03 4.92
#